data_AF-A0AAC9U2I9-F1
#
_entry.id   AF-A0AAC9U2I9-F1
#
_cell.length_a   1.000
_cell.length_b   1.000
_cell.length_c   1.000
_cell.angle_alpha   90.00
_cell.angle_beta   90.00
_cell.angle_gamma   90.00
#
_symmetry.space_group_name_H-M   'P 1'
#
loop_
_entity.id
_entity.type
_entity.pdbx_description
1 polymer ?
#
loop_
_entity_poly.entity_id
_entity_poly.type
_entity_poly.pdbx_seq_one_letter_code
_entity_poly.pdbx_strand_id
1 'polypeptide(L)' 'MQRVFVLSQGRWQLAIEGEDYRLARQQADQCDGFIDDDEDEQVDDIERSCVNCARRRWLVDAIECTFL' A
#
# COMPACT_ATOMS: atom_id res chain seq x y z
N MET A 1 17.32 3.71 -10.95
CA MET A 1 16.58 3.12 -9.81
C MET A 1 15.31 3.93 -9.63
N GLN A 2 14.17 3.36 -10.00
CA GLN A 2 12.87 4.01 -9.87
C GLN A 2 12.51 4.06 -8.38
N ARG A 3 12.14 5.24 -7.86
CA ARG A 3 11.78 5.38 -6.45
C ARG A 3 10.36 4.87 -6.27
N VAL A 4 10.23 3.74 -5.57
CA VAL A 4 8.95 3.06 -5.31
C VAL A 4 8.08 3.87 -4.35
N PHE A 5 8.70 4.58 -3.41
CA PHE A 5 8.03 5.51 -2.51
C PHE A 5 8.35 6.97 -2.87
N VAL A 6 7.33 7.82 -2.79
CA VAL A 6 7.42 9.28 -2.95
C VAL A 6 7.00 9.96 -1.64
N LEU A 7 7.72 11.03 -1.28
CA LEU A 7 7.31 11.88 -0.16
C LEU A 7 6.29 12.90 -0.68
N SER A 8 5.04 12.76 -0.26
CA SER A 8 3.95 13.65 -0.62
C SER A 8 3.28 14.18 0.65
N GLN A 9 3.14 15.50 0.75
CA GLN A 9 2.51 16.16 1.91
C GLN A 9 3.05 15.70 3.29
N GLY A 10 4.36 15.41 3.36
CA GLY A 10 5.02 14.97 4.60
C GLY A 10 4.83 13.49 4.94
N ARG A 11 4.30 12.68 4.02
CA ARG A 11 4.08 11.25 4.21
C ARG A 11 4.68 10.45 3.06
N TRP A 12 5.26 9.29 3.37
CA TRP A 12 5.79 8.39 2.37
C TRP A 12 4.65 7.55 1.78
N GLN A 13 4.50 7.62 0.47
CA GLN A 13 3.43 7.00 -0.27
C GLN A 13 4.03 6.10 -1.34
N LEU A 14 3.47 4.91 -1.47
CA LEU A 14 3.76 3.99 -2.56
C LEU A 14 3.13 4.58 -3.83
N ALA A 15 3.98 4.94 -4.79
CA ALA A 15 3.56 5.55 -6.05
C ALA A 15 3.14 4.45 -7.03
N ILE A 16 1.89 4.03 -6.92
CA ILE A 16 1.24 3.13 -7.90
C ILE A 16 0.26 3.97 -8.69
N GLU A 17 0.41 3.96 -10.00
CA GLU A 17 -0.51 4.60 -10.92
C GLU A 17 -1.53 3.55 -11.40
N GLY A 18 -2.82 3.84 -11.23
CA GLY A 18 -3.91 2.97 -11.67
C GLY A 18 -4.07 1.68 -10.85
N GLU A 19 -4.69 0.66 -11.44
CA GLU A 19 -5.03 -0.61 -10.80
C GLU A 19 -3.90 -1.67 -10.88
N ASP A 20 -2.65 -1.27 -11.15
CA ASP A 20 -1.51 -2.21 -11.18
C ASP A 20 -1.02 -2.53 -9.76
N TYR A 21 -1.78 -3.39 -9.07
CA TYR A 21 -1.50 -3.83 -7.70
C TYR A 21 -0.26 -4.72 -7.57
N ARG A 22 0.43 -5.06 -8.67
CA ARG A 22 1.62 -5.90 -8.62
C ARG A 22 2.71 -5.31 -7.74
N LEU A 23 2.93 -3.99 -7.83
CA LEU A 23 3.94 -3.31 -7.04
C LEU A 23 3.53 -3.24 -5.55
N ALA A 24 2.23 -3.10 -5.26
CA ALA A 24 1.71 -3.12 -3.88
C ALA A 24 2.00 -4.45 -3.19
N ARG A 25 1.73 -5.56 -3.88
CA ARG A 25 2.01 -6.91 -3.39
C ARG A 25 3.51 -7.13 -3.14
N GLN A 26 4.34 -6.75 -4.11
CA GLN A 26 5.81 -6.87 -3.98
C GLN A 26 6.39 -6.09 -2.80
N GLN A 27 5.83 -4.92 -2.47
CA GLN A 27 6.28 -4.16 -1.31
C GLN A 27 5.72 -4.72 0.00
N ALA A 28 4.48 -5.19 0.03
CA ALA A 28 3.88 -5.83 1.19
C ALA A 28 4.61 -7.13 1.58
N ASP A 29 5.08 -7.91 0.61
CA ASP A 29 5.89 -9.11 0.83
C ASP A 29 7.21 -8.81 1.55
N GLN A 30 7.75 -7.60 1.37
CA GLN A 30 9.01 -7.15 1.99
C GLN A 30 8.77 -6.37 3.29
N CYS A 31 7.52 -6.13 3.67
CA CYS A 31 7.18 -5.37 4.86
C CYS A 31 7.01 -6.32 6.05
N ASP A 32 7.99 -6.34 6.96
CA ASP A 32 7.93 -7.11 8.21
C ASP A 32 6.82 -6.61 9.15
N GLY A 33 6.38 -5.37 8.96
CA GLY A 33 5.33 -4.72 9.73
C GLY A 33 3.95 -4.77 9.08
N PHE A 34 3.75 -5.63 8.08
CA PHE A 34 2.47 -5.79 7.43
C PHE A 34 1.43 -6.35 8.41
N ILE A 35 0.26 -5.72 8.44
CA ILE A 35 -0.92 -6.17 9.17
C ILE A 35 -2.08 -6.04 8.20
N ASP A 36 -2.78 -7.15 8.00
CA ASP A 36 -4.02 -7.25 7.24
C ASP A 36 -5.08 -6.27 7.77
N ASP A 37 -5.77 -5.59 6.85
CA ASP A 37 -6.97 -4.81 7.17
C ASP A 37 -8.18 -5.73 7.39
N ASP A 38 -9.31 -5.16 7.81
CA ASP A 38 -10.56 -5.90 7.93
C ASP A 38 -10.94 -6.55 6.59
N GLU A 39 -11.34 -7.83 6.61
CA GLU A 39 -11.72 -8.59 5.41
C GLU A 39 -12.82 -7.89 4.60
N ASP A 40 -13.75 -7.20 5.26
CA ASP A 40 -14.81 -6.44 4.61
C ASP A 40 -14.32 -5.12 3.96
N GLU A 41 -13.09 -4.69 4.25
CA GLU A 41 -12.43 -3.49 3.70
C GLU A 41 -11.32 -3.82 2.66
N GLN A 42 -11.03 -5.11 2.42
CA GLN A 42 -10.06 -5.53 1.41
C GLN A 42 -10.58 -5.25 -0.01
N VAL A 43 -9.69 -4.75 -0.87
CA VAL A 43 -10.02 -4.40 -2.27
C VAL A 43 -9.16 -5.18 -3.26
N ASP A 44 -7.96 -5.60 -2.85
CA ASP A 44 -7.12 -6.48 -3.66
C ASP A 44 -7.48 -7.94 -3.38
N ASP A 45 -7.57 -8.75 -4.43
CA ASP A 45 -7.86 -10.19 -4.38
C ASP A 45 -6.77 -11.00 -3.62
N ILE A 46 -5.67 -10.35 -3.26
CA ILE A 46 -4.56 -10.93 -2.51
C ILE A 46 -4.49 -10.27 -1.13
N GLU A 47 -4.66 -11.09 -0.09
CA GLU A 47 -4.65 -10.68 1.32
C GLU A 47 -3.42 -9.83 1.68
N ARG A 48 -2.22 -10.27 1.28
CA ARG A 48 -0.97 -9.53 1.51
C ARG A 48 -0.69 -8.51 0.41
N SER A 49 -1.25 -7.32 0.55
CA SER A 49 -1.04 -6.21 -0.38
C SER A 49 -1.03 -4.87 0.35
N CYS A 50 -0.17 -3.93 -0.06
CA CYS A 50 -0.08 -2.61 0.59
C CYS A 50 -1.40 -1.83 0.60
N VAL A 51 -2.33 -2.18 -0.30
CA VAL A 51 -3.71 -1.66 -0.33
C VAL A 51 -4.62 -2.21 0.77
N ASN A 52 -4.35 -3.42 1.26
CA ASN A 52 -5.13 -4.15 2.26
C ASN A 52 -4.44 -4.07 3.65
N CYS A 53 -3.80 -2.94 3.98
CA CYS A 53 -3.04 -2.78 5.22
C CYS A 53 -3.85 -2.01 6.27
N ALA A 54 -3.93 -2.53 7.51
CA ALA A 54 -4.79 -2.18 8.67
C ALA A 54 -4.89 -0.70 9.10
N ARG A 55 -4.15 0.18 8.44
CA ARG A 55 -4.29 1.62 8.56
C ARG A 55 -3.92 2.24 7.22
N ARG A 56 -4.84 2.36 6.26
CA ARG A 56 -5.08 3.62 5.52
C ARG A 56 -6.07 3.59 4.35
N ARG A 57 -6.63 4.80 4.14
CA ARG A 57 -7.39 5.27 2.99
C ARG A 57 -6.49 5.52 1.77
N TRP A 58 -6.95 5.00 0.64
CA TRP A 58 -6.58 5.29 -0.73
C TRP A 58 -6.45 6.79 -1.00
N LEU A 59 -5.35 7.20 -1.64
CA LEU A 59 -5.23 8.51 -2.25
C LEU A 59 -5.56 8.38 -3.73
N VAL A 60 -6.00 9.48 -4.34
CA VAL A 60 -6.45 9.50 -5.75
C VAL A 60 -5.38 8.88 -6.68
N ASP A 61 -4.11 9.11 -6.39
CA ASP A 61 -2.98 8.69 -7.23
C ASP A 61 -1.91 7.87 -6.47
N ALA A 62 -2.19 7.39 -5.25
CA ALA A 62 -1.19 6.70 -4.43
C ALA A 62 -1.77 5.86 -3.28
N ILE A 63 -0.91 5.02 -2.68
CA ILE A 63 -1.22 4.23 -1.47
C ILE A 63 -0.29 4.64 -0.34
N GLU A 64 -0.80 4.74 0.88
CA GLU A 64 -0.02 5.12 2.05
C GLU A 64 -0.09 3.96 3.06
N CYS A 65 1.04 3.44 3.56
CA CYS A 65 1.05 2.36 4.57
C CYS A 65 1.56 2.90 5.92
N THR A 66 0.78 2.80 7.01
CA THR A 66 1.23 3.28 8.34
C THR A 66 1.79 2.14 9.13
N PHE A 67 3.07 2.23 9.47
CA PHE A 67 3.55 1.52 10.65
C PHE A 67 3.17 2.37 11.87
N LEU A 68 2.51 1.76 12.85
CA LEU A 68 2.24 2.37 14.15
C LEU A 68 2.61 1.38 15.23
#